data_AF-A0A957GAH3-F1
#
_entry.id   AF-A0A957GAH3-F1
#
_cell.length_a   1.000
_cell.length_b   1.000
_cell.length_c   1.000
_cell.angle_alpha   90.00
_cell.angle_beta   90.00
_cell.angle_gamma   90.00
#
_symmetry.space_group_name_H-M   'P 1'
#
loop_
_entity.id
_entity.type
_entity.pdbx_description
1 polymer ?
#
loop_
_entity_poly.entity_id
_entity_poly.type
_entity_poly.pdbx_seq_one_letter_code
_entity_poly.pdbx_strand_id
1 'polypeptide(L)'
;SMLLLSFRGGDPEQLAQIVQAAIVVRTAENVNALPQLGGTPAVLVQLDEPVVGQIPNGLRSQLDLPLRLLLAVAAGVGLAFLVDYLDPTVRGRGELEKMGLPLLGEIPRDK
;
A
#
# COMPACT_ATOMS: atom_id res chain seq x y z
N SER A 1 4.87 -35.97 15.69
CA SER A 1 5.33 -34.71 15.09
C SER A 1 4.10 -33.92 14.68
N MET A 2 4.04 -32.62 14.99
CA MET A 2 2.91 -31.75 14.66
C MET A 2 3.29 -30.84 13.49
N LEU A 3 2.39 -30.64 12.54
CA LEU A 3 2.60 -29.79 11.38
C LEU A 3 1.50 -28.73 11.31
N LEU A 4 1.90 -27.45 11.29
CA LEU A 4 0.98 -26.31 11.18
C LEU A 4 1.08 -25.71 9.77
N LEU A 5 -0.07 -25.49 9.14
CA LEU A 5 -0.18 -24.83 7.83
C LEU A 5 -1.01 -23.56 7.99
N SER A 6 -0.44 -22.42 7.57
CA SER A 6 -1.11 -21.12 7.62
C SER A 6 -1.15 -20.50 6.23
N PHE A 7 -2.34 -20.09 5.78
CA PHE A 7 -2.55 -19.47 4.48
C PHE A 7 -3.08 -18.04 4.65
N ARG A 8 -2.68 -17.14 3.75
CA ARG A 8 -3.13 -15.74 3.72
C ARG A 8 -3.52 -15.35 2.31
N GLY A 9 -4.69 -14.76 2.14
CA GLY A 9 -5.27 -14.43 0.85
C GLY A 9 -6.41 -13.42 0.99
N GLY A 10 -6.85 -12.86 -0.14
CA GLY A 10 -7.88 -11.81 -0.17
C GLY A 10 -9.32 -12.33 -0.20
N ASP A 11 -9.54 -13.57 -0.64
CA ASP A 11 -10.86 -14.19 -0.75
C ASP A 11 -11.01 -15.34 0.26
N PRO A 12 -11.94 -15.25 1.22
CA PRO A 12 -12.16 -16.28 2.22
C PRO A 12 -12.66 -17.61 1.62
N GLU A 13 -13.44 -17.58 0.52
CA GLU A 13 -13.94 -18.81 -0.10
C GLU A 13 -12.82 -19.58 -0.81
N GLN A 14 -11.97 -18.87 -1.56
CA GLN A 14 -10.78 -19.47 -2.18
C GLN A 14 -9.83 -20.04 -1.11
N LEU A 15 -9.64 -19.34 0.00
CA LEU A 15 -8.81 -19.83 1.10
C LEU A 15 -9.35 -21.14 1.70
N ALA A 16 -10.67 -21.23 1.92
CA ALA A 16 -11.28 -22.47 2.38
C ALA A 16 -11.06 -23.64 1.40
N GLN A 17 -11.22 -23.39 0.09
CA GLN A 17 -10.98 -24.39 -0.94
C GLN A 17 -9.52 -24.86 -0.99
N ILE A 18 -8.56 -23.95 -0.87
CA ILE A 18 -7.13 -24.27 -0.85
C ILE A 18 -6.79 -25.13 0.38
N VAL A 19 -7.32 -24.77 1.56
CA VAL A 19 -7.08 -25.54 2.77
C VAL A 19 -7.66 -26.95 2.64
N GLN A 20 -8.88 -27.07 2.11
CA GLN A 20 -9.50 -28.38 1.90
C GLN A 20 -8.72 -29.23 0.90
N ALA A 21 -8.29 -28.64 -0.21
CA ALA A 21 -7.46 -29.34 -1.20
C ALA A 21 -6.12 -29.79 -0.61
N ALA A 22 -5.49 -28.95 0.23
CA ALA A 22 -4.25 -29.30 0.91
C ALA A 22 -4.42 -30.50 1.88
N ILE A 23 -5.55 -30.59 2.59
CA ILE A 23 -5.88 -31.74 3.45
C ILE A 23 -6.06 -33.01 2.60
N VAL A 24 -6.82 -32.91 1.50
CA VAL A 24 -7.12 -34.04 0.61
C VAL A 24 -5.85 -34.59 -0.04
N VAL A 25 -5.07 -33.74 -0.71
CA VAL A 25 -3.83 -34.16 -1.38
C VAL A 25 -2.87 -34.80 -0.39
N ARG A 26 -2.75 -34.23 0.81
CA ARG A 26 -1.79 -34.75 1.80
C ARG A 26 -2.23 -36.06 2.42
N THR A 27 -3.53 -36.30 2.56
CA THR A 27 -4.06 -37.59 3.04
C THR A 27 -3.97 -38.66 1.95
N ALA A 28 -4.25 -38.30 0.69
CA ALA A 28 -4.27 -39.21 -0.45
C ALA A 28 -2.86 -39.55 -0.98
N GLU A 29 -1.93 -38.59 -1.01
CA GLU A 29 -0.58 -38.74 -1.58
C GLU A 29 0.53 -38.73 -0.53
N ASN A 30 0.20 -39.12 0.71
CA ASN A 30 1.11 -39.02 1.84
C ASN A 30 2.47 -39.74 1.63
N VAL A 31 2.45 -40.85 0.88
CA VAL A 31 3.65 -41.65 0.57
C VAL A 31 4.68 -40.86 -0.24
N ASN A 32 4.24 -40.05 -1.21
CA ASN A 32 5.11 -39.21 -2.01
C ASN A 32 5.46 -37.89 -1.29
N ALA A 33 4.52 -37.39 -0.48
CA ALA A 33 4.70 -36.14 0.26
C ALA A 33 5.60 -36.25 1.50
N LEU A 34 5.81 -37.46 2.05
CA LEU A 34 6.66 -37.73 3.21
C LEU A 34 7.72 -38.81 2.93
N PRO A 35 8.70 -38.54 2.04
CA PRO A 35 9.74 -39.50 1.69
C PRO A 35 10.59 -39.94 2.89
N GLN A 36 10.66 -39.12 3.94
CA GLN A 36 11.34 -39.47 5.21
C GLN A 36 10.77 -40.69 5.94
N LEU A 37 9.57 -41.16 5.56
CA LEU A 37 8.94 -42.37 6.12
C LEU A 37 9.30 -43.64 5.34
N GLY A 38 10.24 -43.56 4.39
CA GLY A 38 10.75 -44.72 3.67
C GLY A 38 9.70 -45.41 2.80
N GLY A 39 8.74 -44.67 2.26
CA GLY A 39 7.65 -45.21 1.43
C GLY A 39 6.49 -45.82 2.22
N THR A 40 6.48 -45.71 3.55
CA THR A 40 5.38 -46.19 4.39
C THR A 40 4.33 -45.09 4.55
N PRO A 41 3.03 -45.35 4.30
CA PRO A 41 1.98 -44.35 4.51
C PRO A 41 1.87 -43.97 5.99
N ALA A 42 1.99 -42.69 6.31
CA ALA A 42 1.68 -42.19 7.64
C ALA A 42 0.16 -42.09 7.84
N VAL A 43 -0.30 -42.40 9.05
CA VAL A 43 -1.66 -42.09 9.47
C VAL A 43 -1.70 -40.61 9.84
N LEU A 44 -2.22 -39.78 8.95
CA LEU A 44 -2.48 -38.37 9.22
C LEU A 44 -3.87 -38.26 9.83
N VAL A 45 -3.96 -37.69 11.03
CA VAL A 45 -5.22 -37.36 11.68
C VAL A 45 -5.34 -35.84 11.69
N GLN A 46 -6.43 -35.32 11.13
CA GLN A 46 -6.75 -33.91 11.24
C GLN A 46 -7.04 -33.58 12.71
N LEU A 47 -6.27 -32.64 13.27
CA LEU A 47 -6.34 -32.30 14.69
C LEU A 47 -7.36 -31.19 14.98
N ASP A 48 -7.49 -30.22 14.06
CA ASP A 48 -8.38 -29.07 14.18
C ASP A 48 -9.14 -28.82 12.87
N GLU A 49 -10.34 -28.24 12.98
CA GLU A 49 -11.10 -27.75 11.83
C GLU A 49 -10.55 -26.39 11.37
N PRO A 50 -10.33 -26.16 10.07
CA PRO A 50 -9.73 -24.93 9.58
C PRO A 50 -10.67 -23.73 9.75
N VAL A 51 -10.25 -22.77 10.58
CA VAL A 51 -11.00 -21.52 10.79
C VAL A 51 -10.46 -20.44 9.86
N VAL A 52 -11.31 -19.93 8.96
CA VAL A 52 -11.00 -18.79 8.11
C VAL A 52 -11.44 -17.51 8.83
N GLY A 53 -10.46 -16.81 9.43
CA GLY A 53 -10.69 -15.54 10.11
C GLY A 53 -10.33 -14.34 9.23
N GLN A 54 -11.07 -13.24 9.38
CA GLN A 54 -10.67 -11.96 8.81
C GLN A 54 -9.57 -11.33 9.67
N ILE A 55 -8.47 -10.91 9.04
CA ILE A 55 -7.44 -10.14 9.71
C ILE A 55 -7.76 -8.65 9.48
N PRO A 56 -8.07 -7.86 10.54
CA PRO A 56 -8.38 -6.46 10.37
C PRO A 56 -7.18 -5.71 9.75
N ASN A 57 -7.49 -4.75 8.88
CA ASN A 57 -6.49 -3.89 8.27
C ASN A 57 -5.73 -3.13 9.36
N GLY A 58 -4.43 -3.40 9.48
CA GLY A 58 -3.59 -2.76 10.48
C GLY A 58 -3.54 -1.24 10.31
N LEU A 59 -3.27 -0.52 11.40
CA LEU A 59 -3.20 0.94 11.43
C LEU A 59 -2.31 1.52 10.32
N ARG A 60 -1.19 0.86 10.00
CA ARG A 60 -0.30 1.23 8.89
C ARG A 60 -1.00 1.26 7.53
N SER A 61 -1.86 0.29 7.25
CA SER A 61 -2.62 0.22 5.99
C SER A 61 -3.65 1.35 5.89
N GLN A 62 -4.21 1.79 7.02
CA GLN A 62 -5.18 2.87 7.05
C GLN A 62 -4.50 4.24 6.89
N LEU A 63 -3.27 4.39 7.39
CA LEU A 63 -2.51 5.63 7.33
C LEU A 63 -1.74 5.81 6.01
N ASP A 64 -1.51 4.75 5.23
CA ASP A 64 -0.76 4.83 3.97
C ASP A 64 -1.39 5.83 2.98
N LEU A 65 -2.71 5.74 2.76
CA LEU A 65 -3.40 6.62 1.81
C LEU A 65 -3.45 8.10 2.29
N PRO A 66 -3.90 8.42 3.52
CA PRO A 66 -3.88 9.80 4.02
C PRO A 66 -2.49 10.41 4.01
N LEU A 67 -1.46 9.64 4.40
CA LEU A 67 -0.09 10.14 4.45
C LEU A 67 0.45 10.45 3.05
N ARG A 68 0.20 9.57 2.07
CA ARG A 68 0.58 9.82 0.67
C ARG A 68 -0.11 11.06 0.09
N LEU A 69 -1.41 11.24 0.38
CA LEU A 69 -2.15 12.42 -0.07
C LEU A 69 -1.59 13.70 0.54
N LEU A 70 -1.31 13.70 1.85
CA LEU A 70 -0.73 14.85 2.54
C LEU A 70 0.64 15.19 1.94
N LEU A 71 1.50 14.19 1.74
CA LEU A 71 2.81 14.38 1.13
C LEU A 71 2.71 14.91 -0.30
N ALA A 72 1.77 14.41 -1.10
CA ALA A 72 1.56 14.88 -2.47
C ALA A 72 1.11 16.36 -2.50
N VAL A 73 0.19 16.75 -1.61
CA VAL A 73 -0.26 18.14 -1.48
C VAL A 73 0.88 19.03 -1.00
N ALA A 74 1.61 18.62 0.03
CA ALA A 74 2.75 19.38 0.55
C ALA A 74 3.85 19.58 -0.50
N ALA A 75 4.16 18.53 -1.27
CA ALA A 75 5.08 18.61 -2.39
C ALA A 75 4.56 19.55 -3.50
N GLY A 76 3.29 19.46 -3.87
CA GLY A 76 2.69 20.35 -4.87
C GLY A 76 2.71 21.83 -4.46
N VAL A 77 2.38 22.13 -3.21
CA VAL A 77 2.47 23.48 -2.64
C VAL A 77 3.92 23.95 -2.60
N GLY A 78 4.85 23.10 -2.15
CA GLY A 78 6.27 23.42 -2.13
C GLY A 78 6.82 23.73 -3.53
N LEU A 79 6.42 22.96 -4.55
CA LEU A 79 6.79 23.20 -5.94
C LEU A 79 6.19 24.50 -6.48
N ALA A 80 4.93 24.82 -6.15
CA ALA A 80 4.32 26.09 -6.53
C ALA A 80 5.09 27.29 -5.98
N PHE A 81 5.48 27.24 -4.69
CA PHE A 81 6.31 28.27 -4.08
C PHE A 81 7.72 28.33 -4.67
N LEU A 82 8.31 27.19 -5.02
CA LEU A 82 9.62 27.15 -5.66
C LEU A 82 9.58 27.85 -7.03
N VAL A 83 8.55 27.57 -7.82
CA VAL A 83 8.34 28.24 -9.11
C VAL A 83 8.13 29.73 -8.91
N ASP A 84 7.30 30.14 -7.95
CA ASP A 84 7.03 31.55 -7.65
C ASP A 84 8.29 32.28 -7.15
N TYR A 85 9.14 31.62 -6.38
CA TYR A 85 10.40 32.19 -5.89
C TYR A 85 11.45 32.36 -7.00
N LEU A 86 11.48 31.43 -7.97
CA LEU A 86 12.40 31.49 -9.10
C LEU A 86 11.87 32.35 -10.26
N ASP A 87 10.62 32.82 -10.20
CA ASP A 87 10.00 33.66 -11.22
C ASP A 87 10.56 35.09 -11.14
N PRO A 88 11.33 35.56 -12.16
CA PRO A 88 11.84 36.94 -12.18
C PRO A 88 10.79 37.97 -12.59
N THR A 89 9.52 37.56 -12.79
CA THR A 89 8.45 38.44 -13.27
C THR A 89 7.94 39.35 -12.15
N VAL A 90 7.91 40.65 -12.41
CA VAL A 90 7.27 41.62 -11.52
C VAL A 90 5.78 41.70 -11.84
N ARG A 91 4.94 41.36 -10.88
CA ARG A 91 3.48 41.20 -11.05
C ARG A 91 2.67 42.45 -10.76
N GLY A 92 3.28 43.50 -10.21
CA GLY A 92 2.59 44.78 -10.06
C GLY A 92 3.39 45.89 -9.40
N ARG A 93 2.77 47.07 -9.33
CA ARG A 93 3.35 48.29 -8.75
C ARG A 93 3.86 48.12 -7.31
N GLY A 94 3.15 47.37 -6.48
CA GLY A 94 3.52 47.15 -5.09
C GLY A 94 4.79 46.32 -4.91
N GLU A 95 5.19 45.50 -5.90
CA GLU A 95 6.49 44.81 -5.88
C GLU A 95 7.63 45.75 -6.25
N LEU A 96 7.43 46.64 -7.24
CA LEU A 96 8.43 47.65 -7.63
C LEU A 96 8.73 48.64 -6.49
N GLU A 97 7.68 49.09 -5.79
CA GLU A 97 7.82 49.99 -4.64
C GLU A 97 8.58 49.31 -3.48
N LYS A 98 8.31 48.03 -3.23
CA LYS A 98 9.04 47.24 -2.21
C LYS A 98 10.51 47.02 -2.57
N MET A 99 10.85 47.00 -3.87
CA MET A 99 12.23 46.96 -4.35
C MET A 99 12.92 48.33 -4.31
N GLY A 100 12.23 49.40 -3.88
CA GLY A 100 12.79 50.75 -3.78
C GLY A 100 12.90 51.48 -5.12
N LEU A 101 12.23 50.97 -6.16
CA LEU A 101 12.23 51.58 -7.48
C LEU A 101 11.11 52.64 -7.56
N PRO A 102 11.41 53.88 -7.96
CA PRO A 102 10.38 54.92 -8.12
C PRO A 102 9.47 54.59 -9.31
N LEU A 103 8.16 54.45 -9.06
CA LEU A 103 7.15 54.22 -10.08
C LEU A 103 6.87 55.52 -10.86
N LEU A 104 7.23 55.57 -12.14
CA LEU A 104 7.02 56.74 -12.99
C LEU A 104 5.62 56.79 -13.64
N GLY A 105 4.98 55.64 -13.78
CA GLY A 105 3.65 55.49 -14.38
C GLY A 105 3.36 54.04 -14.77
N GLU A 106 2.09 53.68 -14.88
CA GLU A 106 1.63 52.35 -15.29
C GLU A 106 0.91 52.47 -16.64
N ILE A 107 1.30 51.64 -17.61
CA ILE A 107 0.61 51.59 -18.91
C ILE A 107 -0.60 50.65 -18.76
N PRO A 108 -1.84 51.15 -18.90
CA PRO A 108 -3.02 50.30 -18.80
C PRO A 108 -2.99 49.26 -19.92
N ARG A 109 -3.30 48.00 -19.59
CA ARG A 109 -3.53 46.97 -20.60
C ARG A 109 -4.89 47.24 -21.23
N ASP A 110 -4.91 47.47 -22.55
CA ASP A 110 -6.16 47.59 -23.29
C ASP A 110 -7.05 46.37 -23.06
N LYS A 111 -8.35 46.62 -22.97
CA LYS A 111 -9.37 45.63 -22.68
C LYS A 111 -9.71 44.80 -23.90
#